data_AF-A0A6P2AIJ0-F1
#
_entry.id   AF-A0A6P2AIJ0-F1
#
_cell.length_a   1.000
_cell.length_b   1.000
_cell.length_c   1.000
_cell.angle_alpha   90.00
_cell.angle_beta   90.00
_cell.angle_gamma   90.00
#
_symmetry.space_group_name_H-M   'P 1'
#
loop_
_entity.id
_entity.type
_entity.pdbx_description
1 polymer ?
#
loop_
_entity_poly.entity_id
_entity_poly.type
_entity_poly.pdbx_seq_one_letter_code
_entity_poly.pdbx_strand_id
1 'polypeptide(L)'
;MASSDELLSYAIRLEIAMSDVIAPTKTVTFTVTKVPNREAEKKTLRRLMRMQPHIQRGLRKLAKQRARKDNRPHQRAGKIWVSRVKTTKLTNVEAGESFTLNITPQIMDDIRSVEQFLEAKSA
;
A
#
# COMPACT_ATOMS: atom_id res chain seq x y z
N MET A 1 40.47 -5.55 -5.91
CA MET A 1 39.21 -6.00 -6.55
C MET A 1 38.67 -7.10 -5.65
N ALA A 2 37.51 -6.89 -5.03
CA ALA A 2 36.91 -7.91 -4.16
C ALA A 2 36.67 -9.20 -4.96
N SER A 3 36.93 -10.36 -4.36
CA SER A 3 36.72 -11.65 -5.01
C SER A 3 35.23 -11.86 -5.29
N SER A 4 34.87 -12.55 -6.38
CA SER A 4 33.49 -12.86 -6.72
C SER A 4 32.72 -13.54 -5.58
N ASP A 5 33.40 -14.36 -4.78
CA ASP A 5 32.83 -15.02 -3.59
C ASP A 5 32.51 -14.04 -2.45
N GLU A 6 33.30 -12.97 -2.30
CA GLU A 6 33.05 -11.93 -1.29
C GLU A 6 31.83 -11.09 -1.67
N LEU A 7 31.67 -10.78 -2.96
CA LEU A 7 30.49 -10.06 -3.48
C LEU A 7 29.20 -10.89 -3.32
N LEU A 8 29.27 -12.20 -3.56
CA LEU A 8 28.17 -13.14 -3.33
C LEU A 8 27.80 -13.22 -1.83
N SER A 9 28.79 -13.35 -0.95
CA SER A 9 28.60 -13.38 0.50
C SER A 9 27.97 -12.09 1.04
N TYR A 10 28.42 -10.94 0.53
CA TYR A 10 27.88 -9.64 0.94
C TYR A 10 26.45 -9.41 0.44
N ALA A 11 26.14 -9.82 -0.79
CA ALA A 11 24.80 -9.77 -1.35
C ALA A 11 23.83 -10.65 -0.55
N ILE A 12 24.22 -11.89 -0.23
CA ILE A 12 23.41 -12.81 0.59
C ILE A 12 23.17 -12.23 1.99
N ARG A 13 24.17 -11.60 2.62
CA ARG A 13 24.00 -10.95 3.94
C ARG A 13 23.03 -9.77 3.89
N LEU A 14 23.07 -8.97 2.84
CA LEU A 14 22.14 -7.85 2.62
C LEU A 14 20.70 -8.35 2.41
N GLU A 15 20.54 -9.43 1.65
CA GLU A 15 19.24 -10.06 1.38
C GLU A 15 18.62 -10.65 2.67
N ILE A 16 19.45 -11.34 3.48
CA ILE A 16 19.03 -11.86 4.79
C ILE A 16 18.62 -10.73 5.74
N ALA A 17 19.38 -9.63 5.79
CA ALA A 17 19.05 -8.49 6.65
C ALA A 17 17.70 -7.85 6.28
N MET A 18 17.40 -7.68 5.00
CA MET A 18 16.07 -7.20 4.55
C MET A 18 14.97 -8.20 4.88
N SER A 19 15.22 -9.51 4.69
CA SER A 19 14.23 -10.55 5.03
C SER A 19 13.90 -10.58 6.53
N ASP A 20 14.88 -10.30 7.39
CA ASP A 20 14.70 -10.28 8.84
C ASP A 20 13.96 -9.01 9.30
N VAL A 21 14.15 -7.88 8.59
CA VAL A 21 13.35 -6.68 8.78
C VAL A 21 11.89 -6.92 8.34
N ILE A 22 11.68 -7.62 7.22
CA ILE A 22 10.36 -7.98 6.68
C ILE A 22 9.89 -9.33 7.24
N ALA A 23 10.06 -9.54 8.55
CA ALA A 23 9.53 -10.73 9.21
C ALA A 23 8.04 -10.57 9.56
N PRO A 24 7.25 -11.65 9.55
CA PRO A 24 5.87 -11.63 10.03
C PRO A 24 5.74 -11.06 11.44
N THR A 25 4.61 -10.43 11.74
CA THR A 25 4.24 -9.86 13.05
C THR A 25 5.03 -8.63 13.47
N LYS A 26 6.02 -8.18 12.66
CA LYS A 26 6.74 -6.93 12.90
C LYS A 26 6.00 -5.75 12.29
N THR A 27 6.14 -4.60 12.94
CA THR A 27 5.69 -3.31 12.40
C THR A 27 6.87 -2.67 11.69
N VAL A 28 6.69 -2.35 10.40
CA VAL A 28 7.73 -1.79 9.54
C VAL A 28 7.20 -0.53 8.88
N THR A 29 8.05 0.48 8.80
CA THR A 29 7.77 1.70 8.04
C THR A 29 8.48 1.61 6.70
N PHE A 30 7.71 1.70 5.62
CA PHE A 30 8.21 1.68 4.26
C PHE A 30 8.20 3.09 3.70
N THR A 31 9.25 3.45 2.96
CA THR A 31 9.32 4.68 2.18
C THR A 31 9.35 4.33 0.70
N VAL A 32 8.51 4.97 -0.10
CA VAL A 32 8.49 4.77 -1.56
C VAL A 32 9.66 5.53 -2.17
N THR A 33 10.65 4.82 -2.71
CA THR A 33 11.83 5.45 -3.34
C THR A 33 11.52 5.92 -4.75
N LYS A 34 10.79 5.10 -5.51
CA LYS A 34 10.44 5.36 -6.91
C LYS A 34 9.02 4.90 -7.20
N VAL A 35 8.29 5.71 -7.98
CA VAL A 35 6.96 5.33 -8.45
C VAL A 35 7.10 4.29 -9.57
N PRO A 36 6.46 3.11 -9.46
CA PRO A 36 6.50 2.10 -10.51
C PRO A 36 5.84 2.61 -11.79
N ASN A 37 6.28 2.15 -12.96
CA ASN A 37 5.61 2.50 -14.23
C ASN A 37 4.37 1.62 -14.48
N ARG A 38 4.42 0.36 -14.08
CA ARG A 38 3.34 -0.61 -14.32
C ARG A 38 2.16 -0.36 -13.39
N GLU A 39 0.95 -0.39 -13.95
CA GLU A 39 -0.26 -0.15 -13.17
C GLU A 39 -0.54 -1.25 -12.14
N ALA A 40 -0.10 -2.49 -12.39
CA ALA A 40 -0.23 -3.60 -11.43
C ALA A 40 0.52 -3.30 -10.13
N GLU A 41 1.79 -2.89 -10.23
CA GLU A 41 2.65 -2.52 -9.09
C GLU A 41 2.10 -1.30 -8.35
N LYS A 42 1.63 -0.27 -9.08
CA LYS A 42 0.94 0.89 -8.49
C LYS A 42 -0.31 0.49 -7.70
N LYS A 43 -1.08 -0.48 -8.19
CA LYS A 43 -2.27 -0.99 -7.47
C LYS A 43 -1.87 -1.74 -6.21
N THR A 44 -0.79 -2.53 -6.25
CA THR A 44 -0.25 -3.24 -5.08
C THR A 44 0.22 -2.26 -4.01
N LEU A 45 1.04 -1.26 -4.36
CA LEU A 45 1.47 -0.21 -3.43
C LEU A 45 0.28 0.54 -2.84
N ARG A 46 -0.66 0.96 -3.69
CA ARG A 46 -1.87 1.65 -3.22
C ARG A 46 -2.69 0.79 -2.26
N ARG A 47 -2.77 -0.53 -2.49
CA ARG A 47 -3.45 -1.47 -1.58
C ARG A 47 -2.73 -1.52 -0.23
N LEU A 48 -1.41 -1.67 -0.22
CA LEU A 48 -0.59 -1.70 0.99
C LEU A 48 -0.76 -0.41 1.80
N MET A 49 -0.58 0.76 1.18
CA MET A 49 -0.81 2.07 1.83
C MET A 49 -2.22 2.19 2.41
N ARG A 50 -3.23 1.65 1.71
CA ARG A 50 -4.63 1.70 2.17
C ARG A 50 -4.87 0.86 3.42
N MET A 51 -4.03 -0.11 3.77
CA MET A 51 -4.23 -0.95 4.95
C MET A 51 -4.06 -0.18 6.27
N GLN A 52 -3.46 1.02 6.23
CA GLN A 52 -3.27 1.84 7.41
C GLN A 52 -4.60 2.21 8.11
N PRO A 53 -4.66 2.11 9.45
CA PRO A 53 -5.90 2.35 10.18
C PRO A 53 -6.50 3.74 9.94
N HIS A 54 -5.68 4.79 9.84
CA HIS A 54 -6.16 6.16 9.65
C HIS A 54 -6.77 6.36 8.25
N ILE A 55 -6.15 5.79 7.20
CA ILE A 55 -6.73 5.78 5.85
C ILE A 55 -8.05 5.00 5.83
N GLN A 56 -8.11 3.82 6.44
CA GLN A 56 -9.34 3.03 6.52
C GLN A 56 -10.46 3.79 7.25
N ARG A 57 -10.15 4.49 8.35
CA ARG A 57 -11.11 5.37 9.04
C ARG A 57 -11.61 6.50 8.13
N GLY A 58 -10.71 7.15 7.39
CA GLY A 58 -11.05 8.16 6.39
C GLY A 58 -11.98 7.63 5.31
N LEU A 59 -11.69 6.46 4.75
CA LEU A 59 -12.53 5.82 3.73
C LEU A 59 -13.93 5.48 4.25
N ARG A 60 -14.04 4.98 5.48
CA ARG A 60 -15.33 4.71 6.13
C ARG A 60 -16.14 5.99 6.33
N LYS A 61 -15.50 7.08 6.77
CA LYS A 61 -16.13 8.40 6.92
C LYS A 61 -16.68 8.90 5.59
N LEU A 62 -15.89 8.84 4.52
CA LEU A 62 -16.29 9.28 3.18
C LEU A 62 -17.38 8.39 2.56
N ALA A 63 -17.36 7.08 2.82
CA ALA A 63 -18.44 6.19 2.39
C ALA A 63 -19.78 6.58 3.07
N LYS A 64 -19.75 6.86 4.37
CA LYS A 64 -20.93 7.31 5.14
C LYS A 64 -21.43 8.67 4.66
N GLN A 65 -20.53 9.60 4.34
CA GLN A 65 -20.90 10.91 3.78
C GLN A 65 -21.60 10.77 2.43
N ARG A 66 -21.05 9.98 1.51
CA ARG A 66 -21.64 9.75 0.19
C ARG A 66 -23.04 9.15 0.26
N ALA A 67 -23.23 8.18 1.15
CA ALA A 67 -24.55 7.56 1.34
C ALA A 67 -25.61 8.56 1.85
N ARG A 68 -25.20 9.59 2.60
CA ARG A 68 -26.11 10.54 3.25
C ARG A 68 -26.36 11.82 2.46
N LYS A 69 -25.33 12.35 1.77
CA LYS A 69 -25.35 13.71 1.23
C LYS A 69 -25.00 13.78 -0.26
N ASP A 70 -23.98 13.04 -0.69
CA ASP A 70 -23.40 13.27 -2.01
C ASP A 70 -24.14 12.49 -3.11
N ASN A 71 -24.62 11.28 -2.80
CA ASN A 71 -25.41 10.49 -3.73
C ASN A 71 -26.74 11.18 -4.03
N ARG A 72 -27.08 11.29 -5.31
CA ARG A 72 -28.29 11.99 -5.76
C ARG A 72 -29.43 11.00 -6.02
N PRO A 73 -30.43 10.89 -5.13
CA PRO A 73 -31.61 10.10 -5.41
C PRO A 73 -32.46 10.80 -6.48
N HIS A 74 -33.01 10.04 -7.41
CA HIS A 74 -33.97 10.50 -8.39
C HIS A 74 -35.06 9.44 -8.58
N GLN A 75 -36.29 9.87 -8.80
CA GLN A 75 -37.42 8.96 -8.97
C GLN A 75 -37.60 8.61 -10.45
N ARG A 76 -37.81 7.33 -10.75
CA ARG A 76 -38.16 6.84 -12.09
C ARG A 76 -39.06 5.62 -11.98
N ALA A 77 -40.21 5.67 -12.66
CA ALA A 77 -41.23 4.61 -12.66
C ALA A 77 -41.63 4.15 -11.24
N GLY A 78 -41.89 5.11 -10.34
CA GLY A 78 -42.29 4.83 -8.96
C GLY A 78 -41.17 4.32 -8.03
N LYS A 79 -39.93 4.12 -8.53
CA LYS A 79 -38.78 3.69 -7.72
C LYS A 79 -37.75 4.80 -7.55
N ILE A 80 -37.06 4.82 -6.41
CA ILE A 80 -35.92 5.72 -6.15
C ILE A 80 -34.65 5.05 -6.67
N TRP A 81 -34.03 5.69 -7.65
CA TRP A 81 -32.74 5.32 -8.19
C TRP A 81 -31.67 6.25 -7.63
N VAL A 82 -30.52 5.70 -7.25
CA VAL A 82 -29.44 6.48 -6.64
C VAL A 82 -28.30 6.64 -7.62
N SER A 83 -28.04 7.87 -8.05
CA SER A 83 -26.83 8.20 -8.81
C SER A 83 -25.65 8.29 -7.84
N ARG A 84 -24.67 7.39 -8.01
CA ARG A 84 -23.53 7.26 -7.10
C ARG A 84 -22.36 8.14 -7.54
N VAL A 85 -21.87 8.96 -6.62
CA VAL A 85 -20.67 9.78 -6.87
C VAL A 85 -19.40 8.91 -6.77
N LYS A 86 -18.41 9.21 -7.62
CA LYS A 86 -17.11 8.55 -7.65
C LYS A 86 -16.44 8.59 -6.27
N THR A 87 -15.84 7.48 -5.86
CA THR A 87 -15.10 7.38 -4.59
C THR A 87 -13.85 8.26 -4.62
N THR A 88 -13.70 9.11 -3.61
CA THR A 88 -12.45 9.84 -3.36
C THR A 88 -11.33 8.86 -3.03
N LYS A 89 -10.17 9.02 -3.66
CA LYS A 89 -8.96 8.23 -3.38
C LYS A 89 -8.16 8.98 -2.31
N LEU A 90 -7.96 8.37 -1.15
CA LEU A 90 -7.21 8.96 -0.04
C LEU A 90 -5.70 8.70 -0.09
N THR A 91 -5.26 7.78 -0.92
CA THR A 91 -3.86 7.37 -1.05
C THR A 91 -3.43 7.63 -2.49
N ASN A 92 -2.35 8.38 -2.66
CA ASN A 92 -1.64 8.48 -3.93
C ASN A 92 -0.26 7.83 -3.79
N VAL A 93 0.24 7.22 -4.85
CA VAL A 93 1.57 6.61 -4.83
C VAL A 93 2.55 7.63 -5.39
N GLU A 94 3.22 8.34 -4.49
CA GLU A 94 4.22 9.36 -4.82
C GLU A 94 5.56 8.98 -4.19
N ALA A 95 6.66 9.42 -4.82
CA ALA A 95 7.99 9.19 -4.27
C ALA A 95 8.16 10.02 -2.99
N GLY A 96 8.76 9.42 -1.96
CA GLY A 96 8.96 10.04 -0.65
C GLY A 96 7.80 9.83 0.34
N GLU A 97 6.65 9.29 -0.09
CA GLU A 97 5.62 8.91 0.88
C GLU A 97 6.07 7.73 1.73
N SER A 98 5.84 7.86 3.04
CA SER A 98 6.10 6.81 4.01
C SER A 98 4.81 6.23 4.57
N PHE A 99 4.79 4.90 4.76
CA PHE A 99 3.66 4.22 5.33
C PHE A 99 4.09 3.08 6.25
N THR A 100 3.51 3.06 7.44
CA THR A 100 3.69 2.01 8.44
C THR A 100 2.67 0.90 8.28
N LEU A 101 3.11 -0.35 8.32
CA LEU A 101 2.25 -1.54 8.31
C LEU A 101 2.72 -2.59 9.31
N ASN A 102 1.76 -3.36 9.82
CA ASN A 102 2.04 -4.62 10.48
C ASN A 102 2.08 -5.73 9.41
N ILE A 103 3.20 -6.46 9.35
CA ILE A 103 3.43 -7.49 8.33
C ILE A 103 2.70 -8.75 8.72
N THR A 104 1.63 -9.09 8.00
CA THR A 104 0.98 -10.40 8.10
C THR A 104 1.54 -11.34 7.03
N PRO A 105 1.50 -12.67 7.25
CA PRO A 105 1.98 -13.64 6.24
C PRO A 105 1.29 -13.47 4.87
N GLN A 106 0.01 -13.06 4.84
CA GLN A 106 -0.72 -12.90 3.57
C GLN A 106 -0.23 -11.74 2.71
N ILE A 107 0.40 -10.72 3.30
CA ILE A 107 0.88 -9.55 2.57
C ILE A 107 2.35 -9.65 2.19
N MET A 108 3.06 -10.70 2.60
CA MET A 108 4.48 -10.87 2.32
C MET A 108 4.76 -10.99 0.82
N ASP A 109 3.97 -11.77 0.09
CA ASP A 109 4.13 -11.93 -1.36
C ASP A 109 3.88 -10.62 -2.10
N ASP A 110 2.92 -9.83 -1.60
CA ASP A 110 2.65 -8.49 -2.12
C ASP A 110 3.83 -7.56 -1.88
N ILE A 111 4.43 -7.56 -0.69
CA ILE A 111 5.62 -6.75 -0.35
C ILE A 111 6.81 -7.18 -1.21
N ARG A 112 7.07 -8.48 -1.34
CA ARG A 112 8.15 -9.03 -2.18
C ARG A 112 8.01 -8.58 -3.64
N SER A 113 6.79 -8.52 -4.16
CA SER A 113 6.54 -8.07 -5.54
C SER A 113 6.88 -6.59 -5.79
N VAL A 114 6.90 -5.75 -4.75
CA VAL A 114 7.17 -4.31 -4.85
C VAL A 114 8.43 -3.86 -4.10
N GLU A 115 9.22 -4.81 -3.61
CA GLU A 115 10.41 -4.59 -2.78
C GLU A 115 11.43 -3.65 -3.44
N GLN A 116 11.62 -3.79 -4.75
CA GLN A 116 12.51 -2.92 -5.54
C GLN A 116 12.16 -1.41 -5.50
N PHE A 117 10.95 -1.06 -5.06
CA PHE A 117 10.46 0.33 -5.00
C PHE A 117 10.32 0.85 -3.56
N LEU A 118 10.67 0.03 -2.57
CA LEU A 118 10.47 0.33 -1.16
C LEU A 118 11.80 0.30 -0.42
N GLU A 119 11.99 1.28 0.43
CA GLU A 119 13.01 1.25 1.47
C GLU A 119 12.33 0.90 2.80
N ALA A 120 12.78 -0.19 3.43
CA ALA A 120 12.21 -0.67 4.68
C ALA A 120 13.04 -0.16 5.87
N LYS A 121 12.36 0.44 6.84
CA LYS A 121 12.93 0.83 8.13
C LYS A 121 12.15 0.15 9.25
N SER A 122 12.86 -0.52 10.16
CA SER A 122 12.25 -1.02 11.39
C SER A 122 11.64 0.16 12.15
N ALA A 123 10.36 0.02 12.55
CA ALA A 123 9.64 1.06 13.27
C ALA A 123 10.22 1.32 14.67
#